data_AF-A0AA51GNN1-F1
#
_entry.id   AF-A0AA51GNN1-F1
#
_cell.length_a   1.000
_cell.length_b   1.000
_cell.length_c   1.000
_cell.angle_alpha   90.00
_cell.angle_beta   90.00
_cell.angle_gamma   90.00
#
_symmetry.space_group_name_H-M   'P 1'
#
loop_
_entity.id
_entity.type
_entity.pdbx_description
1 polymer ?
#
loop_
_entity_poly.entity_id
_entity_poly.type
_entity_poly.pdbx_seq_one_letter_code
_entity_poly.pdbx_strand_id
1 'polypeptide(L)'
;MCKSSKQGKSWSRIFEDKDRPLSSKHVDQNKGFIFIFVLLFLSVFLLFFPFLFEILSEKLQVNKTFDRGVRLHCAAVSGINRAILWIEGNISPLCKEQQSCNIKLPAHIASFNSKDVHVKIDLSILSAQSIEGKKSAVYHLRSIASEKSVRYVVECMIRNLFDNEKCEKTWSFYSNNDK
;
A
#
# COMPACT_ATOMS: atom_id res chain seq x y z
N MET A 1 82.39 -72.51 8.94
CA MET A 1 81.71 -71.84 10.08
C MET A 1 81.19 -70.49 9.61
N CYS A 2 79.96 -70.18 10.02
CA CYS A 2 79.01 -69.12 9.65
C CYS A 2 79.56 -67.71 9.37
N LYS A 3 78.92 -66.79 8.64
CA LYS A 3 77.77 -66.67 7.69
C LYS A 3 77.88 -65.20 7.21
N SER A 4 78.08 -64.90 5.92
CA SER A 4 77.04 -64.51 4.94
C SER A 4 76.02 -63.45 5.40
N SER A 5 76.15 -62.22 4.87
CA SER A 5 75.11 -61.47 4.14
C SER A 5 75.78 -60.25 3.46
N LYS A 6 76.00 -60.22 2.13
CA LYS A 6 75.11 -59.64 1.08
C LYS A 6 74.58 -58.26 1.50
N GLN A 7 74.64 -57.15 0.78
CA GLN A 7 74.97 -56.63 -0.57
C GLN A 7 75.04 -55.09 -0.33
N GLY A 8 75.64 -54.18 -1.08
CA GLY A 8 76.21 -54.13 -2.41
C GLY A 8 76.44 -52.64 -2.76
N LYS A 9 77.54 -52.38 -3.46
CA LYS A 9 77.80 -51.33 -4.46
C LYS A 9 77.42 -49.86 -4.16
N SER A 10 78.48 -49.11 -3.86
CA SER A 10 78.81 -47.73 -4.33
C SER A 10 78.12 -47.31 -5.62
N TRP A 11 77.59 -46.09 -5.71
CA TRP A 11 77.67 -45.19 -6.88
C TRP A 11 77.44 -43.73 -6.45
N SER A 12 78.53 -42.97 -6.37
CA SER A 12 78.53 -41.52 -6.59
C SER A 12 78.39 -41.26 -8.10
N ARG A 13 77.65 -40.19 -8.46
CA ARG A 13 77.15 -39.78 -9.79
C ARG A 13 75.85 -40.45 -10.23
N ILE A 14 74.73 -39.74 -10.06
CA ILE A 14 73.82 -39.38 -11.16
C ILE A 14 73.21 -38.01 -10.78
N PHE A 15 73.93 -36.94 -11.10
CA PHE A 15 73.29 -35.71 -11.52
C PHE A 15 72.81 -35.97 -12.96
N GLU A 16 71.64 -35.42 -13.32
CA GLU A 16 70.87 -35.63 -14.56
C GLU A 16 69.96 -36.86 -14.57
N ASP A 17 68.67 -36.66 -14.25
CA ASP A 17 67.62 -36.89 -15.26
C ASP A 17 66.33 -36.12 -14.89
N LYS A 18 66.14 -35.01 -15.61
CA LYS A 18 64.89 -34.46 -16.15
C LYS A 18 63.62 -34.49 -15.29
N ASP A 19 63.21 -33.28 -14.90
CA ASP A 19 61.91 -32.68 -15.24
C ASP A 19 60.81 -33.68 -15.63
N ARG A 20 60.10 -34.17 -14.61
CA ARG A 20 58.76 -34.73 -14.81
C ARG A 20 57.75 -33.76 -14.18
N PRO A 21 57.05 -32.93 -14.98
CA PRO A 21 56.01 -32.08 -14.42
C PRO A 21 54.88 -32.98 -13.90
N LEU A 22 54.63 -32.93 -12.59
CA LEU A 22 53.38 -33.36 -12.00
C LEU A 22 52.25 -32.62 -12.72
N SER A 23 51.46 -33.40 -13.46
CA SER A 23 50.31 -33.00 -14.26
C SER A 23 49.54 -31.80 -13.68
N SER A 24 49.77 -30.61 -14.27
CA SER A 24 48.99 -29.39 -14.01
C SER A 24 47.57 -29.46 -14.59
N LYS A 25 47.22 -30.54 -15.30
CA LYS A 25 45.93 -30.66 -16.00
C LYS A 25 44.72 -30.76 -15.07
N HIS A 26 44.90 -31.08 -13.79
CA HIS A 26 43.78 -31.29 -12.86
C HIS A 26 43.25 -30.01 -12.19
N VAL A 27 44.04 -28.93 -12.17
CA VAL A 27 43.64 -27.65 -11.53
C VAL A 27 42.89 -26.73 -12.47
N ASP A 28 43.16 -26.80 -13.78
CA ASP A 28 42.49 -25.95 -14.78
C ASP A 28 41.13 -26.49 -15.24
N GLN A 29 40.89 -27.81 -15.15
CA GLN A 29 39.58 -28.39 -15.45
C GLN A 29 38.48 -27.89 -14.48
N ASN A 30 38.77 -27.80 -13.17
CA ASN A 30 37.79 -27.36 -12.17
C ASN A 30 37.32 -25.92 -12.38
N LYS A 31 38.17 -25.02 -12.88
CA LYS A 31 37.80 -23.63 -13.16
C LYS A 31 36.83 -23.50 -14.34
N GLY A 32 37.02 -24.31 -15.39
CA GLY A 32 36.10 -24.38 -16.53
C GLY A 32 34.73 -24.91 -16.15
N PHE A 33 34.67 -25.95 -15.31
CA PHE A 33 33.40 -26.49 -14.80
C PHE A 33 32.64 -25.48 -13.93
N ILE A 34 33.33 -24.74 -13.06
CA ILE A 34 32.69 -23.68 -12.25
C ILE A 34 32.16 -22.56 -13.15
N PHE A 35 32.93 -22.15 -14.16
CA PHE A 35 32.49 -21.11 -15.09
C PHE A 35 31.25 -21.52 -15.88
N ILE A 36 31.20 -22.75 -16.39
CA ILE A 36 30.03 -23.29 -17.07
C ILE A 36 28.83 -23.37 -16.12
N PHE A 37 29.03 -23.83 -14.88
CA PHE A 37 27.97 -23.87 -13.87
C PHE A 37 27.42 -22.48 -13.55
N VAL A 38 28.28 -21.47 -13.41
CA VAL A 38 27.89 -20.07 -13.19
C VAL A 38 27.11 -19.52 -14.38
N LEU A 39 27.55 -19.79 -15.62
CA LEU A 39 26.83 -19.37 -16.82
C LEU A 39 25.46 -20.02 -16.96
N LEU A 40 25.36 -21.33 -16.67
CA LEU A 40 24.09 -22.04 -16.65
C LEU A 40 23.17 -21.46 -15.58
N PHE A 41 23.67 -21.26 -14.36
CA PHE A 41 22.91 -20.65 -13.28
C PHE A 41 22.44 -19.23 -13.64
N LEU A 42 23.30 -18.41 -14.23
CA LEU A 42 22.96 -17.06 -14.68
C LEU A 42 21.88 -17.09 -15.77
N SER A 43 21.98 -18.01 -16.73
CA SER A 43 20.98 -18.16 -17.81
C SER A 43 19.61 -18.56 -17.28
N VAL A 44 19.57 -19.50 -16.34
CA VAL A 44 18.35 -19.92 -15.65
C VAL A 44 17.79 -18.74 -14.85
N PHE A 45 18.63 -18.05 -14.07
CA PHE A 45 18.22 -16.90 -13.29
C PHE A 45 17.64 -15.79 -14.17
N LEU A 46 18.24 -15.47 -15.32
CA LEU A 46 17.73 -14.46 -16.25
C LEU A 46 16.38 -14.84 -16.88
N LEU A 47 16.12 -16.13 -17.09
CA LEU A 47 14.82 -16.61 -17.54
C LEU A 47 13.73 -16.47 -16.47
N PHE A 48 14.08 -16.68 -15.19
CA PHE A 48 13.16 -16.54 -14.06
C PHE A 48 13.05 -15.11 -13.51
N PHE A 49 14.02 -14.24 -13.81
CA PHE A 49 14.05 -12.85 -13.36
C PHE A 49 12.80 -12.03 -13.72
N PRO A 50 12.29 -12.05 -14.97
CA PRO A 50 11.07 -11.29 -15.29
C PRO A 50 9.86 -11.77 -14.48
N PHE A 51 9.73 -13.07 -14.24
CA PHE A 51 8.65 -13.64 -13.43
C PHE A 51 8.74 -13.23 -11.96
N LEU A 52 9.95 -13.26 -11.38
CA LEU A 52 10.20 -12.77 -10.02
C LEU A 52 9.95 -11.26 -9.90
N PHE A 53 10.39 -10.49 -10.90
CA PHE A 53 10.16 -9.06 -10.97
C PHE A 53 8.68 -8.72 -11.07
N GLU A 54 7.92 -9.47 -11.88
CA GLU A 54 6.46 -9.31 -12.01
C GLU A 54 5.76 -9.55 -10.66
N ILE A 55 6.05 -10.65 -9.96
CA ILE A 55 5.51 -10.95 -8.63
C ILE A 55 5.88 -9.87 -7.61
N LEU A 56 7.14 -9.44 -7.57
CA LEU A 56 7.60 -8.38 -6.68
C LEU A 56 6.89 -7.06 -6.98
N SER A 57 6.76 -6.72 -8.27
CA SER A 57 6.09 -5.50 -8.72
C SER A 57 4.61 -5.50 -8.35
N GLU A 58 3.93 -6.65 -8.48
CA GLU A 58 2.53 -6.82 -8.13
C GLU A 58 2.33 -6.63 -6.62
N LYS A 59 3.15 -7.28 -5.79
CA LYS A 59 3.09 -7.11 -4.32
C LYS A 59 3.33 -5.66 -3.90
N LEU A 60 4.27 -4.98 -4.54
CA LEU A 60 4.64 -3.60 -4.24
C LEU A 60 3.55 -2.61 -4.71
N GLN A 61 2.90 -2.90 -5.84
CA GLN A 61 1.73 -2.16 -6.32
C GLN A 61 0.50 -2.36 -5.43
N VAL A 62 0.22 -3.59 -5.00
CA VAL A 62 -0.88 -3.90 -4.07
C VAL A 62 -0.70 -3.14 -2.76
N ASN A 63 0.52 -3.14 -2.19
CA ASN A 63 0.79 -2.42 -0.94
C ASN A 63 0.62 -0.90 -1.08
N LYS A 64 1.13 -0.31 -2.17
CA LYS A 64 0.93 1.12 -2.47
C LYS A 64 -0.55 1.48 -2.70
N THR A 65 -1.30 0.60 -3.35
CA THR A 65 -2.72 0.80 -3.62
C THR A 65 -3.54 0.70 -2.34
N PHE A 66 -3.20 -0.24 -1.45
CA PHE A 66 -3.83 -0.39 -0.15
C PHE A 66 -3.59 0.84 0.74
N ASP A 67 -2.34 1.28 0.90
CA ASP A 67 -2.01 2.48 1.68
C ASP A 67 -2.74 3.72 1.15
N ARG A 68 -2.78 3.88 -0.18
CA ARG A 68 -3.53 4.96 -0.83
C ARG A 68 -5.03 4.89 -0.53
N GLY A 69 -5.64 3.70 -0.63
CA GLY A 69 -7.05 3.50 -0.33
C GLY A 69 -7.40 3.85 1.12
N VAL A 70 -6.56 3.44 2.07
CA VAL A 70 -6.72 3.78 3.49
C VAL A 70 -6.62 5.28 3.71
N ARG A 71 -5.63 5.97 3.12
CA ARG A 71 -5.50 7.43 3.24
C ARG A 71 -6.73 8.18 2.70
N LEU A 72 -7.22 7.78 1.52
CA LEU A 72 -8.44 8.35 0.93
C LEU A 72 -9.66 8.11 1.81
N HIS A 73 -9.84 6.90 2.33
CA HIS A 73 -10.93 6.56 3.24
C HIS A 73 -10.90 7.43 4.51
N CYS A 74 -9.75 7.50 5.19
CA CYS A 74 -9.59 8.32 6.39
C CYS A 74 -9.87 9.81 6.13
N ALA A 75 -9.42 10.34 4.99
CA ALA A 75 -9.68 11.72 4.61
C ALA A 75 -11.17 11.99 4.38
N ALA A 76 -11.87 11.09 3.68
CA ALA A 76 -13.29 11.22 3.41
C ALA A 76 -14.13 11.16 4.71
N VAL A 77 -13.83 10.19 5.60
CA VAL A 77 -14.48 10.07 6.92
C VAL A 77 -14.22 11.29 7.78
N SER A 78 -12.98 11.80 7.81
CA SER A 78 -12.63 13.03 8.52
C SER A 78 -13.45 14.23 8.03
N GLY A 79 -13.69 14.33 6.71
CA GLY A 79 -14.58 15.32 6.13
C GLY A 79 -15.99 15.24 6.71
N ILE A 80 -16.64 14.07 6.66
CA ILE A 80 -17.98 13.89 7.24
C ILE A 80 -18.01 14.30 8.71
N ASN A 81 -17.05 13.84 9.52
CA ASN A 81 -16.99 14.19 10.94
C ASN A 81 -16.90 15.70 11.16
N ARG A 82 -16.09 16.41 10.36
CA ARG A 82 -15.97 17.86 10.45
C ARG A 82 -17.28 18.56 10.09
N ALA A 83 -17.99 18.08 9.07
CA ALA A 83 -19.30 18.61 8.71
C ALA A 83 -20.35 18.36 9.80
N ILE A 84 -20.38 17.16 10.38
CA ILE A 84 -21.26 16.81 11.50
C ILE A 84 -21.02 17.72 12.70
N LEU A 85 -19.76 17.90 13.12
CA LEU A 85 -19.42 18.77 14.26
C LEU A 85 -19.87 20.21 14.02
N TRP A 86 -19.72 20.71 12.79
CA TRP A 86 -20.20 22.03 12.44
C TRP A 86 -21.74 22.13 12.44
N ILE A 87 -22.41 21.13 11.89
CA ILE A 87 -23.88 20.98 11.88
C ILE A 87 -24.41 21.00 13.31
N GLU A 88 -23.89 20.14 14.19
CA GLU A 88 -24.30 20.04 15.59
C GLU A 88 -24.04 21.35 16.35
N GLY A 89 -22.91 22.01 16.11
CA GLY A 89 -22.57 23.28 16.77
C GLY A 89 -23.37 24.49 16.29
N ASN A 90 -23.87 24.50 15.05
CA ASN A 90 -24.47 25.70 14.43
C ASN A 90 -25.97 25.58 14.16
N ILE A 91 -26.57 24.39 14.17
CA ILE A 91 -27.98 24.24 13.79
C ILE A 91 -28.96 24.62 14.91
N SER A 92 -28.60 24.40 16.17
CA SER A 92 -29.41 24.83 17.31
C SER A 92 -29.72 26.35 17.31
N PRO A 93 -28.76 27.25 17.02
CA PRO A 93 -29.07 28.68 16.84
C PRO A 93 -29.74 29.00 15.50
N LEU A 94 -29.28 28.42 14.37
CA LEU A 94 -29.80 28.76 13.03
C LEU A 94 -31.28 28.43 12.85
N CYS A 95 -31.77 27.32 13.42
CA CYS A 95 -33.17 26.91 13.28
C CYS A 95 -34.13 27.50 14.31
N LYS A 96 -33.63 28.28 15.28
CA LYS A 96 -34.46 29.16 16.12
C LYS A 96 -34.83 30.46 15.40
N GLU A 97 -33.97 30.92 14.50
CA GLU A 97 -34.15 32.19 13.78
C GLU A 97 -34.80 32.04 12.39
N GLN A 98 -34.61 30.90 11.69
CA GLN A 98 -35.12 30.72 10.33
C GLN A 98 -36.18 29.60 10.22
N GLN A 99 -37.32 29.96 9.63
CA GLN A 99 -38.46 29.06 9.36
C GLN A 99 -38.20 28.08 8.20
N SER A 100 -37.16 28.31 7.40
CA SER A 100 -36.64 27.39 6.37
C SER A 100 -35.11 27.29 6.50
N CYS A 101 -34.59 26.21 7.11
CA CYS A 101 -33.16 26.05 7.32
C CYS A 101 -32.46 25.57 6.02
N ASN A 102 -32.14 26.51 5.12
CA ASN A 102 -31.30 26.22 3.95
C ASN A 102 -29.82 26.33 4.35
N ILE A 103 -29.33 25.30 5.03
CA ILE A 103 -27.98 25.28 5.62
C ILE A 103 -26.95 25.02 4.52
N LYS A 104 -26.01 25.96 4.35
CA LYS A 104 -24.85 25.79 3.48
C LYS A 104 -23.58 25.64 4.32
N LEU A 105 -22.74 24.67 3.97
CA LEU A 105 -21.44 24.50 4.62
C LEU A 105 -20.52 25.71 4.29
N PRO A 106 -19.79 26.24 5.27
CA PRO A 106 -18.76 27.24 5.03
C PRO A 106 -17.69 26.68 4.09
N ALA A 107 -17.07 27.54 3.27
CA ALA A 107 -16.08 27.12 2.27
C ALA A 107 -14.93 26.29 2.88
N HIS A 108 -14.43 26.68 4.05
CA HIS A 108 -13.32 26.00 4.74
C HIS A 108 -13.68 24.60 5.31
N ILE A 109 -14.98 24.25 5.33
CA ILE A 109 -15.48 22.92 5.70
C ILE A 109 -15.88 22.16 4.44
N ALA A 110 -16.56 22.84 3.50
CA ALA A 110 -17.00 22.26 2.24
C ALA A 110 -15.84 21.81 1.34
N SER A 111 -14.65 22.40 1.46
CA SER A 111 -13.46 21.97 0.71
C SER A 111 -12.19 22.27 1.51
N PHE A 112 -11.30 21.28 1.59
CA PHE A 112 -9.99 21.41 2.22
C PHE A 112 -9.01 20.34 1.76
N ASN A 113 -7.72 20.58 1.99
CA ASN A 113 -6.67 19.60 1.74
C ASN A 113 -6.25 18.91 3.05
N SER A 114 -6.04 17.60 3.00
CA SER A 114 -5.52 16.79 4.10
C SER A 114 -4.42 15.87 3.57
N LYS A 115 -3.15 16.15 3.90
CA LYS A 115 -1.99 15.33 3.51
C LYS A 115 -2.01 14.95 2.02
N ASP A 116 -2.06 15.97 1.16
CA ASP A 116 -2.11 15.86 -0.32
C ASP A 116 -3.38 15.23 -0.91
N VAL A 117 -4.38 14.93 -0.07
CA VAL A 117 -5.73 14.53 -0.50
C VAL A 117 -6.64 15.74 -0.46
N HIS A 118 -7.26 16.06 -1.59
CA HIS A 118 -8.29 17.10 -1.67
C HIS A 118 -9.64 16.50 -1.28
N VAL A 119 -10.26 17.05 -0.23
CA VAL A 119 -11.56 16.64 0.28
C VAL A 119 -12.61 17.68 -0.08
N LYS A 120 -13.71 17.24 -0.67
CA LYS A 120 -14.90 18.05 -0.95
C LYS A 120 -16.10 17.46 -0.23
N ILE A 121 -16.92 18.29 0.41
CA ILE A 121 -18.12 17.88 1.11
C ILE A 121 -19.32 18.61 0.52
N ASP A 122 -20.31 17.83 0.08
CA ASP A 122 -21.59 18.31 -0.35
C ASP A 122 -22.63 18.00 0.75
N LEU A 123 -23.44 18.99 1.12
CA LEU A 123 -24.56 18.86 2.05
C LEU A 123 -25.87 19.07 1.28
N SER A 124 -26.80 18.14 1.44
CA SER A 124 -28.13 18.19 0.81
C SER A 124 -29.21 17.83 1.83
N ILE A 125 -30.39 18.43 1.68
CA ILE A 125 -31.56 18.14 2.51
C ILE A 125 -32.47 17.25 1.68
N LEU A 126 -32.69 16.01 2.13
CA LEU A 126 -33.54 15.05 1.42
C LEU A 126 -35.01 15.22 1.76
N SER A 127 -35.32 15.50 3.03
CA SER A 127 -36.66 15.80 3.48
C SER A 127 -36.63 16.67 4.73
N ALA A 128 -37.59 17.56 4.84
CA ALA A 128 -37.86 18.32 6.05
C ALA A 128 -39.37 18.26 6.29
N GLN A 129 -39.79 17.65 7.39
CA GLN A 129 -41.18 17.53 7.77
C GLN A 129 -41.36 18.11 9.18
N SER A 130 -42.37 18.94 9.35
CA SER A 130 -42.79 19.44 10.65
C SER A 130 -44.16 18.87 10.94
N ILE A 131 -44.22 17.79 11.71
CA ILE A 131 -45.47 17.13 12.09
C ILE A 131 -45.63 17.33 13.60
N GLU A 132 -46.75 17.95 14.00
CA GLU A 132 -47.14 18.14 15.41
C GLU A 132 -46.05 18.78 16.31
N GLY A 133 -45.35 19.80 15.82
CA GLY A 133 -44.30 20.48 16.58
C GLY A 133 -42.96 19.74 16.63
N LYS A 134 -42.88 18.49 16.16
CA LYS A 134 -41.62 17.79 15.90
C LYS A 134 -41.12 18.13 14.50
N LYS A 135 -40.05 18.92 14.43
CA LYS A 135 -39.31 19.14 13.19
C LYS A 135 -38.37 17.96 12.98
N SER A 136 -38.58 17.15 11.94
CA SER A 136 -37.62 16.15 11.50
C SER A 136 -37.04 16.58 10.15
N ALA A 137 -35.72 16.48 10.02
CA ALA A 137 -35.06 16.64 8.74
C ALA A 137 -34.08 15.49 8.52
N VAL A 138 -34.00 15.07 7.27
CA VAL A 138 -33.02 14.11 6.78
C VAL A 138 -31.99 14.87 5.97
N TYR A 139 -30.77 14.92 6.51
CA TYR A 139 -29.61 15.49 5.84
C TYR A 139 -28.81 14.37 5.20
N HIS A 140 -28.31 14.64 4.00
CA HIS A 140 -27.39 13.79 3.29
C HIS A 140 -26.07 14.54 3.10
N LEU A 141 -25.03 14.03 3.75
CA LEU A 141 -23.65 14.47 3.63
C LEU A 141 -22.90 13.53 2.71
N ARG A 142 -22.20 14.10 1.74
CA ARG A 142 -21.36 13.36 0.81
C ARG A 142 -19.96 13.95 0.84
N SER A 143 -18.98 13.16 1.27
CA SER A 143 -17.57 13.52 1.33
C SER A 143 -16.80 12.78 0.26
N ILE A 144 -16.09 13.52 -0.57
CA ILE A 144 -15.31 13.02 -1.70
C ILE A 144 -13.84 13.35 -1.42
N ALA A 145 -13.06 12.32 -1.10
CA ALA A 145 -11.61 12.41 -1.03
C ALA A 145 -11.02 12.08 -2.40
N SER A 146 -10.14 12.94 -2.89
CA SER A 146 -9.54 12.82 -4.21
C SER A 146 -8.04 13.03 -4.15
N GLU A 147 -7.31 12.13 -4.81
CA GLU A 147 -5.87 12.23 -5.03
C GLU A 147 -5.60 11.83 -6.48
N LYS A 148 -5.12 12.77 -7.30
CA LYS A 148 -4.93 12.57 -8.76
C LYS A 148 -6.23 12.06 -9.41
N SER A 149 -6.18 10.90 -10.08
CA SER A 149 -7.31 10.26 -10.78
C SER A 149 -8.17 9.34 -9.92
N VAL A 150 -7.84 9.12 -8.64
CA VAL A 150 -8.60 8.21 -7.78
C VAL A 150 -9.47 9.01 -6.82
N ARG A 151 -10.73 8.59 -6.71
CA ARG A 151 -11.73 9.21 -5.84
C ARG A 151 -12.30 8.17 -4.88
N TYR A 152 -12.52 8.58 -3.65
CA TYR A 152 -13.16 7.79 -2.62
C TYR A 152 -14.33 8.59 -2.04
N VAL A 153 -15.50 7.97 -1.97
CA VAL A 153 -16.73 8.64 -1.57
C VAL A 153 -17.27 8.00 -0.29
N VAL A 154 -17.56 8.83 0.69
CA VAL A 154 -18.27 8.44 1.91
C VAL A 154 -19.53 9.26 1.99
N GLU A 155 -20.64 8.57 2.20
CA GLU A 155 -21.95 9.17 2.37
C GLU A 155 -22.46 8.90 3.78
N CYS A 156 -23.09 9.91 4.37
CA CYS A 156 -23.70 9.82 5.68
C CYS A 156 -25.08 10.46 5.64
N MET A 157 -26.09 9.69 6.00
CA MET A 157 -27.43 10.19 6.23
C MET A 157 -27.60 10.47 7.72
N ILE A 158 -28.09 11.66 8.04
CA ILE A 158 -28.39 12.08 9.41
C ILE A 158 -29.89 12.33 9.49
N ARG A 159 -30.58 11.63 10.39
CA ARG A 159 -32.01 11.77 10.64
C ARG A 159 -32.26 12.34 12.02
N ASN A 160 -33.36 13.07 12.17
CA ASN A 160 -33.85 13.61 13.44
C ASN A 160 -32.83 14.52 14.15
N LEU A 161 -32.10 15.35 13.38
CA LEU A 161 -31.07 16.23 13.95
C LEU A 161 -31.63 17.24 15.00
N PHE A 162 -32.95 17.48 15.00
CA PHE A 162 -33.61 18.40 15.92
C PHE A 162 -34.23 17.72 17.15
N ASP A 163 -34.23 16.39 17.20
CA ASP A 163 -34.77 15.65 18.34
C ASP A 163 -33.62 15.28 19.27
N ASN A 164 -33.60 15.89 20.47
CA ASN A 164 -32.52 15.72 21.46
C ASN A 164 -32.40 14.27 21.95
N GLU A 165 -33.41 13.43 21.73
CA GLU A 165 -33.46 12.06 22.27
C GLU A 165 -32.77 11.02 21.38
N LYS A 166 -32.67 11.22 20.05
CA LYS A 166 -32.04 10.22 19.17
C LYS A 166 -31.67 10.75 17.77
N CYS A 167 -30.45 11.27 17.63
CA CYS A 167 -29.84 11.52 16.32
C CYS A 167 -29.38 10.20 15.70
N GLU A 168 -30.01 9.78 14.59
CA GLU A 168 -29.64 8.55 13.88
C GLU A 168 -28.71 8.87 12.71
N LYS A 169 -27.55 8.18 12.66
CA LYS A 169 -26.54 8.34 11.62
C LYS A 169 -26.36 7.03 10.87
N THR A 170 -26.59 7.02 9.56
CA THR A 170 -26.37 5.86 8.69
C THR A 170 -25.22 6.16 7.74
N TRP A 171 -24.27 5.24 7.62
CA TRP A 171 -23.07 5.42 6.81
C TRP A 171 -23.10 4.52 5.59
N SER A 172 -22.56 5.00 4.47
CA SER A 172 -22.40 4.25 3.24
C SER A 172 -21.05 4.59 2.61
N PHE A 173 -20.35 3.58 2.11
CA PHE A 173 -18.97 3.68 1.66
C PHE A 173 -18.86 3.15 0.23
N TYR A 174 -18.33 3.96 -0.68
CA TYR A 174 -18.16 3.57 -2.08
C TYR A 174 -16.82 4.08 -2.62
N SER A 175 -16.05 3.19 -3.23
CA SER A 175 -14.89 3.61 -4.04
C SER A 175 -15.36 3.79 -5.48
N ASN A 176 -15.37 5.04 -5.97
CA ASN A 176 -15.61 5.28 -7.39
C ASN A 176 -14.27 5.36 -8.11
N ASN A 177 -13.86 4.23 -8.70
CA ASN A 177 -12.81 4.28 -9.70
C ASN A 177 -13.49 4.76 -10.98
N ASP A 178 -13.35 6.04 -11.31
CA ASP A 178 -13.70 6.56 -12.63
C ASP A 178 -12.81 5.80 -13.63
N LYS A 179 -13.35 4.70 -14.19
CA LYS A 179 -12.83 4.02 -15.38
C LYS A 179 -13.44 4.66 -16.61
#